data_AF-A0A2R6LW15-F1
#
_entry.id   AF-A0A2R6LW15-F1
#
_cell.length_a   1.000
_cell.length_b   1.000
_cell.length_c   1.000
_cell.angle_alpha   90.00
_cell.angle_beta   90.00
_cell.angle_gamma   90.00
#
_symmetry.space_group_name_H-M   'P 1'
#
loop_
_entity.id
_entity.type
_entity.pdbx_description
1 polymer ?
#
loop_
_entity_poly.entity_id
_entity_poly.type
_entity_poly.pdbx_seq_one_letter_code
_entity_poly.pdbx_strand_id
1 'polypeptide(L)'
;MADNDTDRRSDDPMTDDRGTEGMDLEELRTEIRTIDREIVELIAQRTYVAESIAEVKRQQGMPTTDESQEAAVMERAGENAEQFDVDANLVKAIFRLLIELNKVEQRESR
;
A
#
# COMPACT_ATOMS: atom_id res chain seq x y z
N MET A 1 -14.70 -23.95 -43.53
CA MET A 1 -13.96 -24.90 -42.66
C MET A 1 -12.58 -24.29 -42.43
N ALA A 2 -12.24 -23.73 -41.29
CA ALA A 2 -12.91 -23.66 -40.01
C ALA A 2 -12.68 -22.26 -39.42
N ASP A 3 -13.75 -21.73 -38.82
CA ASP A 3 -13.70 -20.67 -37.83
C ASP A 3 -12.78 -21.11 -36.69
N ASN A 4 -11.87 -20.24 -36.26
CA ASN A 4 -11.23 -20.38 -34.96
C ASN A 4 -11.34 -19.05 -34.25
N ASP A 5 -12.58 -18.74 -33.87
CA ASP A 5 -12.89 -17.95 -32.69
C ASP A 5 -12.12 -18.56 -31.51
N THR A 6 -11.05 -17.91 -31.09
CA THR A 6 -10.50 -18.14 -29.75
C THR A 6 -10.73 -16.89 -28.95
N ASP A 7 -11.99 -16.72 -28.58
CA ASP A 7 -12.42 -16.01 -27.40
C ASP A 7 -11.67 -16.62 -26.20
N ARG A 8 -10.65 -15.92 -25.71
CA ARG A 8 -10.11 -16.09 -24.36
C ARG A 8 -10.09 -14.73 -23.68
N ARG A 9 -11.30 -14.27 -23.38
CA ARG A 9 -11.55 -13.55 -22.14
C ARG A 9 -11.24 -14.50 -20.98
N SER A 10 -10.26 -14.15 -20.17
CA SER A 10 -10.11 -14.73 -18.84
C SER A 10 -9.36 -13.75 -17.95
N ASP A 11 -10.11 -13.31 -16.94
CA ASP A 11 -9.67 -12.91 -15.61
C ASP A 11 -9.33 -11.42 -15.43
N ASP A 12 -10.40 -10.65 -15.45
CA ASP A 12 -10.60 -9.41 -14.69
C ASP A 12 -10.11 -9.59 -13.23
N PRO A 13 -9.30 -8.70 -12.66
CA PRO A 13 -8.75 -8.88 -11.33
C PRO A 13 -9.85 -8.68 -10.29
N MET A 14 -10.37 -9.80 -9.77
CA MET A 14 -11.02 -9.97 -8.48
C MET A 14 -11.41 -8.66 -7.78
N THR A 15 -12.51 -8.04 -8.23
CA THR A 15 -13.30 -7.20 -7.33
C THR A 15 -13.85 -8.12 -6.27
N ASP A 16 -13.42 -7.93 -5.01
CA ASP A 16 -13.94 -8.67 -3.87
C ASP A 16 -15.36 -8.19 -3.56
N ASP A 17 -16.30 -8.70 -4.35
CA ASP A 17 -17.74 -8.64 -4.09
C ASP A 17 -18.22 -9.88 -3.32
N ARG A 18 -17.36 -10.59 -2.58
CA ARG A 18 -17.69 -11.94 -2.06
C ARG A 18 -17.61 -12.13 -0.55
N GLY A 19 -17.66 -11.05 0.24
CA GLY A 19 -17.64 -11.13 1.71
C GLY A 19 -18.79 -10.45 2.44
N THR A 20 -19.40 -9.41 1.87
CA THR A 20 -20.28 -8.49 2.61
C THR A 20 -21.76 -8.59 2.24
N GLU A 21 -22.08 -9.35 1.19
CA GLU A 21 -23.47 -9.60 0.78
C GLU A 21 -24.25 -10.31 1.89
N GLY A 22 -25.27 -9.64 2.42
CA GLY A 22 -26.14 -10.19 3.47
C GLY A 22 -25.74 -9.81 4.90
N MET A 23 -24.64 -9.09 5.09
CA MET A 23 -24.28 -8.53 6.40
C MET A 23 -25.24 -7.40 6.80
N ASP A 24 -25.54 -7.32 8.09
CA ASP A 24 -26.22 -6.16 8.64
C ASP A 24 -25.27 -4.97 8.91
N LEU A 25 -25.84 -3.84 9.32
CA LEU A 25 -25.07 -2.62 9.56
C LEU A 25 -24.05 -2.76 10.70
N GLU A 26 -24.34 -3.58 11.70
CA GLU A 26 -23.43 -3.81 12.84
C GLU A 26 -22.26 -4.71 12.44
N GLU A 27 -22.52 -5.72 11.62
CA GLU A 27 -21.50 -6.59 11.03
C GLU A 27 -20.56 -5.80 10.12
N LEU A 28 -21.09 -4.98 9.21
CA LEU A 28 -20.28 -4.12 8.33
C LEU A 28 -19.41 -3.12 9.12
N ARG A 29 -19.92 -2.57 10.22
CA ARG A 29 -19.13 -1.69 11.10
C ARG A 29 -18.06 -2.44 11.87
N THR A 30 -18.28 -3.72 12.15
CA THR A 30 -17.28 -4.58 12.79
C THR A 30 -16.17 -4.92 11.80
N GLU A 31 -16.52 -5.13 10.54
CA GLU A 31 -15.56 -5.34 9.46
C GLU A 31 -14.66 -4.10 9.27
N ILE A 32 -15.24 -2.90 9.18
CA ILE A 32 -14.47 -1.65 9.09
C ILE A 32 -13.50 -1.50 10.26
N ARG A 33 -13.95 -1.76 11.50
CA ARG A 33 -13.08 -1.69 12.68
C ARG A 33 -11.91 -2.68 12.62
N THR A 34 -12.13 -3.83 12.01
CA THR A 34 -11.08 -4.85 11.81
C THR A 34 -10.08 -4.35 10.78
N ILE A 35 -10.55 -3.86 9.63
CA ILE A 35 -9.71 -3.24 8.59
C ILE A 35 -8.90 -2.08 9.16
N ASP A 36 -9.52 -1.18 9.93
CA ASP A 36 -8.85 -0.03 10.55
C ASP A 36 -7.69 -0.48 11.46
N ARG A 37 -7.91 -1.53 12.24
CA ARG A 37 -6.86 -2.12 13.09
C ARG A 37 -5.73 -2.71 12.24
N GLU A 38 -6.06 -3.46 11.20
CA GLU A 38 -5.07 -4.05 10.29
C GLU A 38 -4.25 -2.99 9.57
N ILE A 39 -4.87 -1.88 9.15
CA ILE A 39 -4.17 -0.73 8.58
C ILE A 39 -3.13 -0.20 9.56
N VAL A 40 -3.47 -0.02 10.84
CA VAL A 40 -2.52 0.44 11.86
C VAL A 40 -1.38 -0.57 12.07
N GLU A 41 -1.69 -1.87 12.12
CA GLU A 41 -0.68 -2.92 12.25
C GLU A 41 0.29 -2.93 11.05
N LEU A 42 -0.22 -2.79 9.83
CA LEU A 42 0.59 -2.70 8.60
C LEU A 42 1.45 -1.44 8.56
N ILE A 43 0.92 -0.30 9.02
CA ILE A 43 1.70 0.94 9.13
C ILE A 43 2.87 0.73 10.09
N ALA A 44 2.63 0.16 11.28
CA ALA A 44 3.69 -0.11 12.25
C ALA A 44 4.75 -1.07 11.69
N GLN A 45 4.33 -2.14 11.01
CA GLN A 45 5.25 -3.07 10.35
C GLN A 45 6.10 -2.38 9.28
N ARG A 46 5.49 -1.52 8.45
CA ARG A 46 6.20 -0.75 7.42
C ARG A 46 7.23 0.20 8.03
N THR A 47 6.88 0.87 9.13
CA THR A 47 7.80 1.77 9.86
C THR A 47 9.00 1.02 10.41
N TYR A 48 8.79 -0.13 11.05
CA TYR A 48 9.89 -0.96 11.57
C TYR A 48 10.88 -1.41 10.48
N VAL A 49 10.37 -1.79 9.30
CA VAL A 49 11.23 -2.14 8.15
C VAL A 49 12.01 -0.93 7.65
N ALA A 50 11.37 0.24 7.58
CA ALA A 50 12.03 1.48 7.17
C ALA A 50 13.15 1.92 8.14
N GLU A 51 12.94 1.76 9.44
CA GLU A 51 13.97 1.98 10.48
C GLU A 51 15.15 1.02 10.31
N SER A 52 14.86 -0.26 10.08
CA SER A 52 15.90 -1.27 9.83
C SER A 52 16.74 -0.92 8.59
N ILE A 53 16.11 -0.44 7.52
CA ILE A 53 16.82 0.06 6.32
C ILE A 53 17.69 1.27 6.67
N ALA A 54 17.19 2.21 7.48
CA ALA A 54 17.95 3.38 7.90
C ALA A 54 19.19 3.00 8.70
N GLU A 55 19.08 2.01 9.59
CA GLU A 55 20.21 1.49 10.35
C GLU A 55 21.26 0.85 9.44
N VAL A 56 20.84 0.03 8.46
CA VAL A 56 21.77 -0.53 7.46
C VAL A 56 22.48 0.59 6.69
N LYS A 57 21.75 1.63 6.26
CA LYS A 57 22.34 2.79 5.57
C LYS A 57 23.36 3.52 6.46
N ARG A 58 23.06 3.72 7.74
CA ARG A 58 24.01 4.31 8.70
C ARG A 58 25.29 3.50 8.85
N GLN A 59 25.17 2.18 9.02
CA GLN A 59 26.31 1.28 9.15
C GLN A 59 27.20 1.28 7.89
N GLN A 60 26.60 1.50 6.72
CA GLN A 60 27.29 1.57 5.43
C GLN A 60 27.77 2.98 5.07
N GLY A 61 27.53 3.99 5.92
CA GLY A 61 27.88 5.39 5.65
C GLY A 61 27.09 6.01 4.48
N MET A 62 25.92 5.46 4.15
CA MET A 62 25.07 5.93 3.07
C MET A 62 24.14 7.06 3.55
N PRO A 63 23.75 8.00 2.66
CA PRO A 63 22.74 8.99 2.97
C PRO A 63 21.41 8.34 3.37
N THR A 64 20.77 8.88 4.41
CA THR A 64 19.45 8.40 4.86
C THR A 64 18.34 8.82 3.89
N THR A 65 18.47 9.97 3.23
CA THR A 65 17.55 10.45 2.19
C THR A 65 17.83 9.73 0.86
N ASP A 66 16.77 9.27 0.21
CA ASP A 66 16.85 8.52 -1.05
C ASP A 66 15.65 8.86 -1.94
N GLU A 67 15.81 9.94 -2.71
CA GLU A 67 14.75 10.48 -3.56
C GLU A 67 14.31 9.48 -4.64
N SER A 68 15.23 8.64 -5.11
CA SER A 68 14.94 7.60 -6.10
C SER A 68 13.99 6.54 -5.52
N GLN A 69 14.23 6.15 -4.27
CA GLN A 69 13.36 5.21 -3.58
C GLN A 69 12.00 5.84 -3.23
N GLU A 70 11.96 7.13 -2.89
CA GLU A 70 10.70 7.84 -2.67
C GLU A 70 9.85 7.87 -3.96
N ALA A 71 10.45 8.18 -5.11
CA ALA A 71 9.77 8.14 -6.40
C ALA A 71 9.21 6.72 -6.71
N ALA A 72 10.01 5.67 -6.49
CA ALA A 72 9.58 4.28 -6.71
C ALA A 72 8.46 3.83 -5.73
N VAL A 73 8.41 4.37 -4.52
CA VAL A 73 7.28 4.16 -3.59
C VAL A 73 6.02 4.84 -4.12
N MET A 74 6.13 6.05 -4.66
CA MET A 74 5.00 6.81 -5.19
C MET A 74 4.46 6.24 -6.51
N GLU A 75 5.31 5.65 -7.34
CA GLU A 75 4.94 4.92 -8.55
C GLU A 75 4.08 3.71 -8.20
N ARG A 76 4.59 2.82 -7.33
CA ARG A 76 3.84 1.64 -6.84
C ARG A 76 2.52 2.01 -6.16
N ALA A 77 2.49 3.13 -5.43
CA ALA A 77 1.25 3.64 -4.84
C ALA A 77 0.21 4.02 -5.90
N GLY A 78 0.64 4.54 -7.05
CA GLY A 78 -0.24 4.80 -8.19
C GLY A 78 -0.74 3.52 -8.85
N GLU A 79 0.16 2.57 -9.13
CA GLU A 79 -0.18 1.28 -9.74
C GLU A 79 -1.20 0.50 -8.89
N ASN A 80 -1.00 0.45 -7.57
CA ASN A 80 -1.95 -0.19 -6.66
C ASN A 80 -3.30 0.54 -6.65
N ALA A 81 -3.31 1.87 -6.73
CA ALA A 81 -4.56 2.62 -6.75
C ALA A 81 -5.39 2.29 -7.99
N GLU A 82 -4.73 2.21 -9.15
CA GLU A 82 -5.36 1.77 -10.40
C GLU A 82 -5.87 0.33 -10.31
N GLN A 83 -5.08 -0.58 -9.71
CA GLN A 83 -5.46 -1.99 -9.55
C GLN A 83 -6.72 -2.18 -8.70
N PHE A 84 -6.87 -1.38 -7.63
CA PHE A 84 -8.01 -1.48 -6.70
C PHE A 84 -9.15 -0.49 -7.01
N ASP A 85 -9.10 0.18 -8.16
CA ASP A 85 -10.08 1.20 -8.60
C ASP A 85 -10.34 2.29 -7.55
N VAL A 86 -9.27 2.78 -6.92
CA VAL A 86 -9.31 3.88 -5.94
C VAL A 86 -8.58 5.11 -6.47
N ASP A 87 -8.94 6.29 -5.95
CA ASP A 87 -8.33 7.55 -6.40
C ASP A 87 -6.81 7.57 -6.14
N ALA A 88 -6.03 7.63 -7.23
CA ALA A 88 -4.58 7.60 -7.17
C ALA A 88 -3.98 8.78 -6.42
N ASN A 89 -4.61 9.96 -6.41
CA ASN A 89 -4.13 11.11 -5.65
C ASN A 89 -4.29 10.89 -4.15
N LEU A 90 -5.41 10.30 -3.73
CA LEU A 90 -5.68 9.94 -2.33
C LEU A 90 -4.67 8.90 -1.83
N VAL A 91 -4.48 7.80 -2.56
CA VAL A 91 -3.50 6.77 -2.18
C VAL A 91 -2.09 7.37 -2.12
N LYS A 92 -1.70 8.14 -3.13
CA LYS A 92 -0.41 8.86 -3.12
C LYS A 92 -0.29 9.82 -1.94
N ALA A 93 -1.36 10.49 -1.50
CA ALA A 93 -1.33 11.35 -0.31
C ALA A 93 -1.04 10.56 0.97
N ILE A 94 -1.66 9.40 1.15
CA ILE A 94 -1.39 8.49 2.28
C ILE A 94 0.09 8.07 2.27
N PHE A 95 0.61 7.64 1.12
CA PHE A 95 2.00 7.21 0.99
C PHE A 95 3.01 8.34 1.27
N ARG A 96 2.69 9.59 0.92
CA ARG A 96 3.51 10.75 1.32
C ARG A 96 3.59 10.88 2.84
N LEU A 97 2.47 10.75 3.55
CA LEU A 97 2.47 10.77 5.01
C LEU A 97 3.33 9.65 5.60
N LEU A 98 3.26 8.43 5.03
CA LEU A 98 4.07 7.29 5.46
C LEU A 98 5.56 7.44 5.16
N ILE A 99 5.94 8.20 4.14
CA ILE A 99 7.34 8.55 3.86
C ILE A 99 7.82 9.60 4.88
N GLU A 100 7.02 10.64 5.11
CA GLU A 100 7.36 11.72 6.04
C GLU A 100 7.48 11.24 7.49
N LEU A 101 6.58 10.34 7.94
CA LEU A 101 6.68 9.70 9.26
C LEU A 101 8.08 9.10 9.49
N ASN A 102 8.58 8.34 8.53
CA ASN A 102 9.89 7.69 8.63
C ASN A 102 11.06 8.69 8.51
N LYS A 103 10.88 9.82 7.84
CA LYS A 103 11.91 10.87 7.77
C LYS A 103 12.06 11.62 9.10
N VAL A 104 10.97 11.85 9.82
CA VAL A 104 11.00 12.54 11.12
C VAL A 104 11.73 11.68 12.15
N GLU A 105 11.37 10.41 12.26
CA GLU A 105 12.03 9.44 13.15
C GLU A 105 13.55 9.34 12.89
N GLN A 106 13.97 9.35 11.61
CA GLN A 106 15.39 9.34 11.24
C GLN A 106 16.15 10.62 11.60
N ARG A 107 15.47 11.76 11.76
CA ARG A 107 16.09 13.03 12.18
C ARG A 107 16.25 13.10 13.70
N GLU A 108 15.33 12.50 14.44
CA GLU A 108 15.38 12.44 15.91
C GLU A 108 16.38 11.38 16.40
N SER A 109 16.63 10.33 15.62
CA SER A 109 17.60 9.28 15.94
C SER A 109 19.05 9.58 15.51
N ARG A 110 19.38 10.83 15.13
CA ARG A 110 20.74 11.28 14.77
C ARG A 110 21.42 11.93 15.96
#